data_AF-A0A356KR89-F1
#
_entry.id   AF-A0A356KR89-F1
#
_cell.length_a   1.000
_cell.length_b   1.000
_cell.length_c   1.000
_cell.angle_alpha   90.00
_cell.angle_beta   90.00
_cell.angle_gamma   90.00
#
_symmetry.space_group_name_H-M   'P 1'
#
loop_
_entity.id
_entity.type
_entity.pdbx_description
1 polymer ?
#
loop_
_entity_poly.entity_id
_entity_poly.type
_entity_poly.pdbx_seq_one_letter_code
_entity_poly.pdbx_strand_id
1 'polypeptide(L)'
;MLLLGAATLASAQPQPGAEAFSGGTPPIVETLGSDRVVELTAVNVPKGKVVWFNSALAAEMGIALPPGGVMTPELEAQLMRHLSWRIVPQGETVPEGARTTKVYADRYGGWGMGHNKGAGRAAFFGEYNLNIKGVGVTPLVSNNTHYSHRHGGAPLSEGVLEAVWGELGTNLFNRGSTRILAVIDVGDVTKWQDGGQERRALIVRAGHQVRPAHLLAEGFNPNNTYEATIRMLRQTGTLVETQSGGRPVLDLDASLNKLAELHARTAAELYRYRILHGGLSPGNKSLDGGMLDLGTITSQPRTAPVHVLDYKDYSTGSVREDLRFETENQWRVRDLEAMRKVLSQGRGKPGVRFGNPDVGRVYEAAYRQQMELQLLQASGLKPDAAKALRAADPALVKDYAQTLRRLGGLTNDVDMNIERNAVTRGSVVDVFGALSKLPGLSGSEAKVLEALAIDADKPATAEKARELGKRLAALHSRVMEGGFQHGGQHYDSREAYERSVRERAAFENRPIDQLYRSELLPKLRDMISRYEKSGEVTELRRTIESWISESTRDVENLMGREARVVGEGVVETGVELREGVRYSVRANEAGTRLLRVELPLEAVPGTGWRFLSVDAPNV
;
A
#
# COMPACT_ATOMS: atom_id res chain seq x y z
N MET A 1 15.67 -10.57 42.97
CA MET A 1 14.29 -10.85 43.41
C MET A 1 13.37 -9.99 42.55
N LEU A 2 12.98 -10.49 41.38
CA LEU A 2 12.13 -9.82 40.39
C LEU A 2 11.07 -10.85 40.00
N LEU A 3 9.83 -10.60 40.42
CA LEU A 3 8.67 -11.45 40.20
C LEU A 3 8.25 -11.39 38.73
N LEU A 4 8.45 -12.49 38.00
CA LEU A 4 7.79 -12.78 36.73
C LEU A 4 6.36 -13.25 37.04
N GLY A 5 5.37 -12.42 36.69
CA GLY A 5 3.95 -12.77 36.76
C GLY A 5 3.62 -13.80 35.68
N ALA A 6 3.14 -14.97 36.11
CA ALA A 6 2.60 -16.00 35.25
C ALA A 6 1.29 -15.53 34.61
N ALA A 7 1.25 -15.45 33.28
CA ALA A 7 0.02 -15.28 32.53
C ALA A 7 -0.79 -16.58 32.62
N THR A 8 -1.95 -16.51 33.26
CA THR A 8 -2.95 -17.57 33.31
C THR A 8 -3.48 -17.87 31.92
N LEU A 9 -3.30 -19.12 31.48
CA LEU A 9 -3.94 -19.71 30.30
C LEU A 9 -5.46 -19.63 30.46
N ALA A 10 -6.10 -18.71 29.75
CA ALA A 10 -7.54 -18.65 29.63
C ALA A 10 -8.04 -19.88 28.85
N SER A 11 -9.05 -20.55 29.39
CA SER A 11 -9.74 -21.68 28.77
C SER A 11 -10.24 -21.32 27.37
N ALA A 12 -9.89 -22.14 26.37
CA ALA A 12 -10.32 -21.97 24.99
C ALA A 12 -11.85 -22.01 24.88
N GLN A 13 -12.46 -20.85 24.68
CA GLN A 13 -13.83 -20.73 24.16
C GLN A 13 -13.85 -21.24 22.69
N PRO A 14 -14.98 -21.78 22.21
CA PRO A 14 -15.09 -22.22 20.82
C PRO A 14 -14.78 -21.03 19.89
N GLN A 15 -13.73 -21.18 19.08
CA GLN A 15 -13.29 -20.10 18.20
C GLN A 15 -14.32 -19.89 17.08
N PRO A 16 -14.81 -18.66 16.87
CA PRO A 16 -15.84 -18.41 15.88
C PRO A 16 -15.29 -18.67 14.47
N GLY A 17 -15.99 -19.52 13.71
CA GLY A 17 -15.79 -19.69 12.26
C GLY A 17 -16.10 -18.43 11.47
N ALA A 18 -16.18 -18.51 10.13
CA ALA A 18 -16.65 -17.41 9.28
C ALA A 18 -18.07 -16.87 9.58
N GLU A 19 -18.76 -17.44 10.58
CA GLU A 19 -19.91 -16.80 11.23
C GLU A 19 -19.58 -15.41 11.79
N ALA A 20 -18.29 -15.09 12.00
CA ALA A 20 -17.81 -13.77 12.39
C ALA A 20 -18.15 -12.66 11.39
N PHE A 21 -18.47 -12.98 10.12
CA PHE A 21 -18.99 -12.02 9.15
C PHE A 21 -20.52 -11.78 9.31
N SER A 22 -21.06 -11.89 10.52
CA SER A 22 -22.47 -11.59 10.79
C SER A 22 -22.80 -10.13 10.48
N GLY A 23 -24.08 -9.87 10.22
CA GLY A 23 -24.57 -8.51 10.00
C GLY A 23 -24.27 -7.62 11.20
N GLY A 24 -24.12 -6.32 10.97
CA GLY A 24 -23.77 -5.35 12.00
C GLY A 24 -23.51 -3.99 11.36
N THR A 25 -23.51 -2.94 12.17
CA THR A 25 -23.15 -1.60 11.70
C THR A 25 -21.62 -1.49 11.66
N PRO A 26 -21.01 -1.25 10.49
CA PRO A 26 -19.56 -1.19 10.39
C PRO A 26 -19.01 0.02 11.16
N PRO A 27 -17.83 -0.08 11.81
CA PRO A 27 -17.19 1.01 12.56
C PRO A 27 -17.06 2.34 11.81
N ILE A 28 -16.99 2.31 10.47
CA ILE A 28 -16.98 3.53 9.65
C ILE A 28 -18.22 4.40 9.85
N VAL A 29 -19.39 3.82 10.16
CA VAL A 29 -20.64 4.58 10.35
C VAL A 29 -20.55 5.43 11.61
N GLU A 30 -20.00 4.88 12.69
CA GLU A 30 -19.73 5.64 13.92
C GLU A 30 -18.64 6.70 13.67
N THR A 31 -17.57 6.31 12.98
CA THR A 31 -16.45 7.21 12.69
C THR A 31 -16.90 8.43 11.89
N LEU A 32 -17.60 8.22 10.77
CA LEU A 32 -18.07 9.30 9.92
C LEU A 32 -19.29 10.01 10.52
N GLY A 33 -20.21 9.27 11.11
CA GLY A 33 -21.54 9.75 11.50
C GLY A 33 -22.60 9.34 10.47
N SER A 34 -23.84 9.17 10.95
CA SER A 34 -24.96 8.66 10.15
C SER A 34 -25.37 9.57 8.99
N ASP A 35 -25.11 10.88 9.07
CA ASP A 35 -25.35 11.83 7.99
C ASP A 35 -24.42 11.61 6.79
N ARG A 36 -23.27 10.98 7.01
CA ARG A 36 -22.21 10.76 6.01
C ARG A 36 -22.22 9.38 5.39
N VAL A 37 -23.26 8.59 5.64
CA VAL A 37 -23.46 7.30 4.97
C VAL A 37 -24.87 7.21 4.41
N VAL A 38 -25.06 6.34 3.44
CA VAL A 38 -26.37 5.94 2.92
C VAL A 38 -26.54 4.47 3.26
N GLU A 39 -27.50 4.17 4.13
CA GLU A 39 -27.91 2.80 4.39
C GLU A 39 -28.68 2.25 3.18
N LEU A 40 -28.30 1.06 2.73
CA LEU A 40 -28.86 0.37 1.57
C LEU A 40 -29.15 -1.08 1.91
N THR A 41 -30.16 -1.65 1.27
CA THR A 41 -30.42 -3.09 1.31
C THR A 41 -29.59 -3.78 0.25
N ALA A 42 -28.89 -4.84 0.63
CA ALA A 42 -28.20 -5.74 -0.28
C ALA A 42 -28.78 -7.16 -0.19
N VAL A 43 -28.73 -7.88 -1.30
CA VAL A 43 -29.13 -9.28 -1.45
C VAL A 43 -27.90 -10.13 -1.77
N ASN A 44 -27.85 -11.34 -1.22
CA ASN A 44 -26.73 -12.25 -1.47
C ASN A 44 -26.74 -12.74 -2.93
N VAL A 45 -25.55 -12.86 -3.54
CA VAL A 45 -25.37 -13.41 -4.89
C VAL A 45 -24.60 -14.73 -4.79
N PRO A 46 -25.29 -15.88 -4.67
CA PRO A 46 -24.63 -17.15 -4.35
C PRO A 46 -23.93 -17.81 -5.55
N LYS A 47 -24.20 -17.37 -6.79
CA LYS A 47 -23.73 -18.03 -8.03
C LYS A 47 -22.29 -17.68 -8.45
N GLY A 48 -21.51 -17.07 -7.55
CA GLY A 48 -20.13 -16.67 -7.84
C GLY A 48 -19.08 -17.72 -7.45
N LYS A 49 -17.81 -17.35 -7.64
CA LYS A 49 -16.64 -18.15 -7.27
C LYS A 49 -15.60 -17.26 -6.60
N VAL A 50 -14.97 -17.74 -5.53
CA VAL A 50 -13.87 -16.99 -4.90
C VAL A 50 -12.65 -17.13 -5.79
N VAL A 51 -12.24 -16.04 -6.43
CA VAL A 51 -11.07 -16.02 -7.30
C VAL A 51 -9.79 -16.05 -6.47
N TRP A 52 -9.71 -15.23 -5.42
CA TRP A 52 -8.56 -15.16 -4.55
C TRP A 52 -8.98 -14.81 -3.12
N PHE A 53 -8.25 -15.31 -2.13
CA PHE A 53 -8.51 -15.10 -0.71
C PHE A 53 -7.19 -14.95 0.04
N ASN A 54 -7.12 -13.94 0.89
CA ASN A 54 -5.94 -13.63 1.68
C ASN A 54 -6.04 -14.27 3.08
N SER A 55 -5.54 -15.50 3.20
CA SER A 55 -5.53 -16.23 4.46
C SER A 55 -4.68 -15.56 5.53
N ALA A 56 -3.55 -14.93 5.18
CA ALA A 56 -2.72 -14.21 6.13
C ALA A 56 -3.47 -13.02 6.76
N LEU A 57 -4.11 -12.18 5.93
CA LEU A 57 -4.94 -11.09 6.40
C LEU A 57 -6.15 -11.58 7.22
N ALA A 58 -6.79 -12.67 6.78
CA ALA A 58 -7.89 -13.24 7.53
C ALA A 58 -7.46 -13.66 8.95
N ALA A 59 -6.30 -14.29 9.07
CA ALA A 59 -5.72 -14.67 10.37
C ALA A 59 -5.39 -13.44 11.23
N GLU A 60 -4.80 -12.38 10.65
CA GLU A 60 -4.53 -11.10 11.34
C GLU A 60 -5.82 -10.45 11.87
N MET A 61 -6.93 -10.62 11.14
CA MET A 61 -8.25 -10.14 11.54
C MET A 61 -8.96 -11.07 12.56
N GLY A 62 -8.33 -12.18 12.96
CA GLY A 62 -8.92 -13.14 13.88
C GLY A 62 -10.03 -14.00 13.27
N ILE A 63 -10.09 -14.10 11.94
CA ILE A 63 -11.03 -15.00 11.25
C ILE A 63 -10.47 -16.42 11.36
N ALA A 64 -11.26 -17.36 11.88
CA ALA A 64 -10.85 -18.75 11.95
C ALA A 64 -10.71 -19.35 10.54
N LEU A 65 -9.60 -20.06 10.33
CA LEU A 65 -9.25 -20.67 9.06
C LEU A 65 -9.19 -22.20 9.19
N PRO A 66 -9.47 -22.92 8.10
CA PRO A 66 -9.14 -24.33 8.03
C PRO A 66 -7.62 -24.52 8.16
N PRO A 67 -7.18 -25.76 8.43
CA PRO A 67 -5.77 -26.08 8.61
C PRO A 67 -4.96 -25.65 7.39
N GLY A 68 -3.82 -25.00 7.64
CA GLY A 68 -2.99 -24.52 6.55
C GLY A 68 -3.56 -23.31 5.79
N GLY A 69 -4.68 -22.73 6.21
CA GLY A 69 -5.27 -21.55 5.56
C GLY A 69 -5.70 -21.79 4.11
N VAL A 70 -5.91 -23.07 3.73
CA VAL A 70 -6.24 -23.49 2.37
C VAL A 70 -7.71 -23.22 2.07
N MET A 71 -8.02 -22.84 0.84
CA MET A 71 -9.40 -22.74 0.38
C MET A 71 -10.05 -24.14 0.33
N THR A 72 -10.96 -24.42 1.26
CA THR A 72 -11.84 -25.61 1.22
C THR A 72 -13.21 -25.25 0.62
N PRO A 73 -13.98 -26.23 0.12
CA PRO A 73 -15.36 -25.99 -0.33
C PRO A 73 -16.24 -25.34 0.75
N GLU A 74 -16.05 -25.71 2.01
CA GLU A 74 -16.78 -25.15 3.15
C GLU A 74 -16.41 -23.68 3.40
N LEU A 75 -15.11 -23.35 3.35
CA LEU A 75 -14.65 -21.97 3.47
C LEU A 75 -15.15 -21.12 2.30
N GLU A 76 -15.07 -21.64 1.07
CA GLU A 76 -15.59 -20.94 -0.12
C GLU A 76 -17.09 -20.68 0.01
N ALA A 77 -17.87 -21.68 0.41
CA ALA A 77 -19.30 -21.53 0.65
C ALA A 77 -19.60 -20.49 1.74
N GLN A 78 -18.80 -20.46 2.82
CA GLN A 78 -18.91 -19.44 3.87
C GLN A 78 -18.59 -18.03 3.33
N LEU A 79 -17.49 -17.85 2.60
CA LEU A 79 -17.12 -16.57 2.02
C LEU A 79 -18.20 -16.08 1.04
N MET A 80 -18.71 -16.95 0.16
CA MET A 80 -19.81 -16.62 -0.75
C MET A 80 -21.09 -16.23 0.00
N ARG A 81 -21.42 -16.97 1.06
CA ARG A 81 -22.58 -16.71 1.91
C ARG A 81 -22.49 -15.36 2.62
N HIS A 82 -21.29 -14.91 2.99
CA HIS A 82 -21.08 -13.75 3.86
C HIS A 82 -20.51 -12.49 3.19
N LEU A 83 -19.89 -12.62 2.02
CA LEU A 83 -19.20 -11.51 1.35
C LEU A 83 -19.75 -11.23 -0.06
N SER A 84 -20.56 -12.13 -0.63
CA SER A 84 -21.13 -11.94 -1.96
C SER A 84 -22.44 -11.14 -1.91
N TRP A 85 -22.35 -9.82 -1.87
CA TRP A 85 -23.51 -8.92 -1.76
C TRP A 85 -23.69 -8.02 -2.96
N ARG A 86 -24.94 -7.82 -3.38
CA ARG A 86 -25.34 -6.84 -4.38
C ARG A 86 -26.42 -5.92 -3.81
N ILE A 87 -26.27 -4.61 -3.98
CA ILE A 87 -27.29 -3.62 -3.63
C ILE A 87 -28.54 -3.85 -4.47
N VAL A 88 -29.68 -3.78 -3.81
CA VAL A 88 -30.99 -3.79 -4.45
C VAL A 88 -31.33 -2.36 -4.87
N PRO A 89 -31.40 -2.06 -6.19
CA PRO A 89 -31.81 -0.76 -6.70
C PRO A 89 -33.20 -0.38 -6.19
N GLN A 90 -33.46 0.92 -6.11
CA GLN A 90 -34.77 1.43 -5.75
C GLN A 90 -35.84 0.91 -6.73
N GLY A 91 -36.90 0.28 -6.19
CA GLY A 91 -38.00 -0.27 -6.98
C GLY A 91 -37.79 -1.71 -7.47
N GLU A 92 -36.62 -2.31 -7.25
CA GLU A 92 -36.42 -3.74 -7.50
C GLU A 92 -36.98 -4.55 -6.32
N THR A 93 -37.83 -5.55 -6.61
CA THR A 93 -38.36 -6.46 -5.59
C THR A 93 -37.31 -7.50 -5.23
N VAL A 94 -37.04 -7.66 -3.94
CA VAL A 94 -36.19 -8.75 -3.45
C VAL A 94 -36.90 -10.08 -3.66
N PRO A 95 -36.27 -11.08 -4.30
CA PRO A 95 -36.88 -12.41 -4.45
C PRO A 95 -37.26 -13.01 -3.09
N GLU A 96 -38.40 -13.69 -3.03
CA GLU A 96 -38.87 -14.35 -1.81
C GLU A 96 -37.84 -15.39 -1.33
N GLY A 97 -37.54 -15.38 -0.03
CA GLY A 97 -36.53 -16.24 0.59
C GLY A 97 -35.07 -15.83 0.33
N ALA A 98 -34.80 -14.76 -0.42
CA ALA A 98 -33.44 -14.29 -0.62
C ALA A 98 -32.87 -13.68 0.68
N ARG A 99 -31.61 -14.03 0.99
CA ARG A 99 -30.92 -13.46 2.14
C ARG A 99 -30.59 -12.00 1.87
N THR A 100 -30.98 -11.11 2.78
CA THR A 100 -30.67 -9.69 2.73
C THR A 100 -29.79 -9.26 3.90
N THR A 101 -29.13 -8.11 3.73
CA THR A 101 -28.41 -7.41 4.79
C THR A 101 -28.43 -5.91 4.54
N LYS A 102 -28.06 -5.13 5.55
CA LYS A 102 -27.74 -3.70 5.41
C LYS A 102 -26.28 -3.53 5.00
N VAL A 103 -26.05 -2.58 4.11
CA VAL A 103 -24.72 -2.10 3.72
C VAL A 103 -24.73 -0.56 3.69
N TYR A 104 -23.56 0.06 3.77
CA TYR A 104 -23.44 1.51 3.97
C TYR A 104 -22.52 2.14 2.93
N ALA A 105 -23.06 2.93 2.00
CA ALA A 105 -22.26 3.70 1.05
C ALA A 105 -21.84 5.03 1.69
N ASP A 106 -20.54 5.31 1.77
CA ASP A 106 -19.98 6.53 2.37
C ASP A 106 -20.09 7.73 1.43
N ARG A 107 -20.44 8.88 2.00
CA ARG A 107 -20.49 10.18 1.33
C ARG A 107 -19.14 10.88 1.46
N TYR A 108 -18.55 11.22 0.33
CA TYR A 108 -17.31 11.96 0.27
C TYR A 108 -17.22 12.79 -1.01
N GLY A 109 -16.33 13.77 -1.05
CA GLY A 109 -16.17 14.69 -2.18
C GLY A 109 -14.74 15.19 -2.35
N GLY A 110 -14.60 16.33 -3.02
CA GLY A 110 -13.31 16.93 -3.32
C GLY A 110 -12.92 16.80 -4.79
N TRP A 111 -11.71 17.26 -5.10
CA TRP A 111 -11.22 17.31 -6.48
C TRP A 111 -11.00 15.90 -7.07
N GLY A 112 -11.20 15.77 -8.37
CA GLY A 112 -11.07 14.49 -9.08
C GLY A 112 -12.27 13.55 -8.96
N MET A 113 -13.30 13.91 -8.18
CA MET A 113 -14.51 13.09 -7.99
C MET A 113 -15.63 13.37 -9.02
N GLY A 114 -15.47 14.40 -9.84
CA GLY A 114 -16.51 14.86 -10.77
C GLY A 114 -17.77 15.29 -10.03
N HIS A 115 -18.93 14.83 -10.49
CA HIS A 115 -20.23 15.13 -9.88
C HIS A 115 -20.70 14.09 -8.86
N ASN A 116 -19.88 13.07 -8.56
CA ASN A 116 -20.24 12.02 -7.62
C ASN A 116 -20.22 12.55 -6.18
N LYS A 117 -21.08 11.99 -5.32
CA LYS A 117 -21.27 12.40 -3.92
C LYS A 117 -20.72 11.39 -2.91
N GLY A 118 -19.89 10.45 -3.35
CA GLY A 118 -19.27 9.42 -2.52
C GLY A 118 -19.05 8.11 -3.27
N ALA A 119 -19.14 6.98 -2.57
CA ALA A 119 -18.93 5.66 -3.15
C ALA A 119 -20.03 5.29 -4.14
N GLY A 120 -19.78 5.45 -5.45
CA GLY A 120 -20.75 5.13 -6.51
C GLY A 120 -20.99 3.64 -6.75
N ARG A 121 -20.07 2.77 -6.30
CA ARG A 121 -20.11 1.31 -6.53
C ARG A 121 -19.53 0.48 -5.39
N ALA A 122 -19.45 1.04 -4.19
CA ALA A 122 -18.87 0.37 -3.03
C ALA A 122 -19.73 0.63 -1.80
N ALA A 123 -19.74 -0.31 -0.86
CA ALA A 123 -20.43 -0.17 0.41
C ALA A 123 -19.71 -0.91 1.52
N PHE A 124 -19.77 -0.36 2.73
CA PHE A 124 -19.26 -1.01 3.92
C PHE A 124 -20.26 -2.02 4.50
N PHE A 125 -19.72 -3.09 5.06
CA PHE A 125 -20.46 -4.23 5.58
C PHE A 125 -19.77 -4.85 6.80
N GLY A 126 -20.59 -5.26 7.77
CA GLY A 126 -20.20 -6.10 8.89
C GLY A 126 -19.28 -5.43 9.91
N GLU A 127 -19.04 -6.12 11.03
CA GLU A 127 -18.29 -5.58 12.16
C GLU A 127 -16.79 -5.42 11.87
N TYR A 128 -16.26 -6.19 10.90
CA TYR A 128 -14.88 -6.09 10.41
C TYR A 128 -14.59 -4.86 9.55
N ASN A 129 -15.56 -3.95 9.39
CA ASN A 129 -15.39 -2.72 8.61
C ASN A 129 -14.99 -2.98 7.14
N LEU A 130 -15.50 -4.06 6.54
CA LEU A 130 -15.16 -4.45 5.17
C LEU A 130 -15.83 -3.49 4.19
N ASN A 131 -15.12 -3.06 3.14
CA ASN A 131 -15.69 -2.31 2.03
C ASN A 131 -15.74 -3.22 0.80
N ILE A 132 -16.93 -3.50 0.29
CA ILE A 132 -17.12 -4.35 -0.87
C ILE A 132 -17.34 -3.43 -2.07
N LYS A 133 -16.39 -3.45 -3.02
CA LYS A 133 -16.47 -2.71 -4.28
C LYS A 133 -16.99 -3.62 -5.38
N GLY A 134 -17.84 -3.08 -6.26
CA GLY A 134 -18.56 -3.84 -7.29
C GLY A 134 -19.96 -4.29 -6.87
N VAL A 135 -20.48 -3.81 -5.74
CA VAL A 135 -21.79 -4.18 -5.17
C VAL A 135 -22.99 -3.69 -5.98
N GLY A 136 -22.79 -2.97 -7.08
CA GLY A 136 -23.86 -2.32 -7.84
C GLY A 136 -23.89 -0.81 -7.63
N VAL A 137 -24.84 -0.15 -8.30
CA VAL A 137 -24.96 1.31 -8.32
C VAL A 137 -25.52 1.83 -7.00
N THR A 138 -24.85 2.80 -6.40
CA THR A 138 -25.36 3.50 -5.21
C THR A 138 -26.05 4.81 -5.60
N PRO A 139 -26.89 5.40 -4.73
CA PRO A 139 -27.48 6.73 -4.95
C PRO A 139 -26.47 7.89 -4.98
N LEU A 140 -25.18 7.61 -4.77
CA LEU A 140 -24.11 8.62 -4.73
C LEU A 140 -23.43 8.83 -6.07
N VAL A 141 -23.76 8.02 -7.08
CA VAL A 141 -23.28 8.23 -8.45
C VAL A 141 -24.10 9.31 -9.15
N SER A 142 -23.45 10.19 -9.92
CA SER A 142 -24.14 11.19 -10.73
C SER A 142 -24.50 10.65 -12.11
N ASN A 143 -25.64 11.09 -12.66
CA ASN A 143 -26.02 10.80 -14.04
C ASN A 143 -25.06 11.41 -15.08
N ASN A 144 -24.31 12.44 -14.68
CA ASN A 144 -23.29 13.11 -15.51
C ASN A 144 -21.92 12.42 -15.45
N THR A 145 -21.82 11.29 -14.77
CA THR A 145 -20.58 10.51 -14.65
C THR A 145 -20.41 9.59 -15.85
N HIS A 146 -19.17 9.44 -16.33
CA HIS A 146 -18.82 8.55 -17.44
C HIS A 146 -19.28 7.10 -17.20
N TYR A 147 -19.63 6.35 -18.26
CA TYR A 147 -20.21 5.01 -18.14
C TYR A 147 -19.37 4.07 -17.26
N SER A 148 -18.05 4.08 -17.45
CA SER A 148 -17.06 3.30 -16.68
C SER A 148 -17.12 3.48 -15.16
N HIS A 149 -17.70 4.57 -14.68
CA HIS A 149 -17.83 4.85 -13.25
C HIS A 149 -19.29 4.80 -12.77
N ARG A 150 -20.26 4.55 -13.67
CA ARG A 150 -21.70 4.60 -13.36
C ARG A 150 -22.41 3.25 -13.33
N HIS A 151 -21.85 2.22 -13.94
CA HIS A 151 -22.54 0.93 -14.11
C HIS A 151 -22.54 0.04 -12.85
N GLY A 152 -21.90 0.46 -11.76
CA GLY A 152 -21.97 -0.22 -10.45
C GLY A 152 -21.10 -1.49 -10.29
N GLY A 153 -20.55 -2.01 -11.38
CA GLY A 153 -19.66 -3.18 -11.37
C GLY A 153 -18.19 -2.78 -11.17
N ALA A 154 -17.37 -3.71 -10.72
CA ALA A 154 -15.91 -3.61 -10.75
C ALA A 154 -15.35 -4.74 -11.62
N PRO A 155 -14.39 -4.48 -12.51
CA PRO A 155 -13.74 -5.53 -13.27
C PRO A 155 -12.98 -6.54 -12.41
N LEU A 156 -12.93 -7.79 -12.86
CA LEU A 156 -12.06 -8.80 -12.26
C LEU A 156 -10.58 -8.40 -12.33
N SER A 157 -10.17 -7.76 -13.43
CA SER A 157 -8.82 -7.20 -13.61
C SER A 157 -8.47 -6.21 -12.50
N GLU A 158 -9.39 -5.31 -12.15
CA GLU A 158 -9.22 -4.37 -11.04
C GLU A 158 -9.10 -5.10 -9.69
N GLY A 159 -9.89 -6.15 -9.45
CA GLY A 159 -9.79 -6.95 -8.23
C GLY A 159 -8.43 -7.64 -8.06
N VAL A 160 -7.88 -8.20 -9.15
CA VAL A 160 -6.55 -8.82 -9.14
C VAL A 160 -5.45 -7.78 -8.90
N LEU A 161 -5.53 -6.61 -9.56
CA LEU A 161 -4.57 -5.52 -9.35
C LEU A 161 -4.59 -5.03 -7.90
N GLU A 162 -5.77 -4.80 -7.34
CA GLU A 162 -5.90 -4.36 -5.95
C GLU A 162 -5.39 -5.41 -4.95
N ALA A 163 -5.58 -6.71 -5.22
CA ALA A 163 -5.03 -7.77 -4.37
C ALA A 163 -3.50 -7.73 -4.32
N VAL A 164 -2.85 -7.65 -5.48
CA VAL A 164 -1.38 -7.63 -5.60
C VAL A 164 -0.81 -6.37 -4.97
N TRP A 165 -1.35 -5.20 -5.32
CA TRP A 165 -0.86 -3.91 -4.82
C TRP A 165 -1.24 -3.64 -3.37
N GLY A 166 -2.31 -4.27 -2.86
CA GLY A 166 -2.67 -4.25 -1.44
C GLY A 166 -1.59 -4.88 -0.56
N GLU A 167 -1.11 -6.05 -0.96
CA GLU A 167 -0.04 -6.74 -0.22
C GLU A 167 1.33 -6.10 -0.45
N LEU A 168 1.64 -5.72 -1.68
CA LEU A 168 2.89 -5.02 -1.98
C LEU A 168 2.98 -3.70 -1.20
N GLY A 169 1.91 -2.90 -1.20
CA GLY A 169 1.90 -1.65 -0.44
C GLY A 169 2.09 -1.88 1.05
N THR A 170 1.49 -2.92 1.62
CA THR A 170 1.72 -3.36 3.00
C THR A 170 3.18 -3.75 3.26
N ASN A 171 3.85 -4.37 2.29
CA ASN A 171 5.24 -4.81 2.43
C ASN A 171 6.27 -3.71 2.20
N LEU A 172 5.95 -2.65 1.44
CA LEU A 172 6.93 -1.61 1.08
C LEU A 172 6.70 -0.28 1.78
N PHE A 173 5.47 0.03 2.18
CA PHE A 173 5.13 1.35 2.72
C PHE A 173 4.84 1.27 4.20
N ASN A 174 5.33 2.26 4.95
CA ASN A 174 5.14 2.30 6.40
C ASN A 174 3.67 2.44 6.83
N ARG A 175 2.84 3.06 5.98
CA ARG A 175 1.38 3.13 6.21
C ARG A 175 0.60 2.03 5.49
N GLY A 176 1.31 1.18 4.75
CA GLY A 176 0.71 0.16 3.93
C GLY A 176 -0.23 0.70 2.85
N SER A 177 -1.13 -0.17 2.42
CA SER A 177 -2.24 0.14 1.54
C SER A 177 -3.48 -0.60 2.01
N THR A 178 -4.63 -0.29 1.40
CA THR A 178 -5.82 -1.10 1.62
C THR A 178 -5.59 -2.51 1.08
N ARG A 179 -5.77 -3.51 1.94
CA ARG A 179 -5.57 -4.92 1.60
C ARG A 179 -6.86 -5.55 1.16
N ILE A 180 -6.75 -6.55 0.29
CA ILE A 180 -7.90 -7.30 -0.20
C ILE A 180 -8.00 -8.59 0.59
N LEU A 181 -9.16 -8.84 1.19
CA LEU A 181 -9.48 -10.09 1.85
C LEU A 181 -9.91 -11.14 0.83
N ALA A 182 -10.75 -10.76 -0.12
CA ALA A 182 -11.24 -11.65 -1.16
C ALA A 182 -11.53 -10.92 -2.48
N VAL A 183 -11.29 -11.62 -3.59
CA VAL A 183 -11.79 -11.27 -4.91
C VAL A 183 -12.79 -12.35 -5.31
N ILE A 184 -14.03 -11.96 -5.60
CA ILE A 184 -15.12 -12.89 -5.91
C ILE A 184 -15.62 -12.58 -7.32
N ASP A 185 -15.51 -13.54 -8.23
CA ASP A 185 -16.22 -13.48 -9.50
C ASP A 185 -17.71 -13.72 -9.25
N VAL A 186 -18.57 -12.82 -9.73
CA VAL A 186 -20.02 -12.91 -9.51
C VAL A 186 -20.76 -13.68 -10.62
N GLY A 187 -20.06 -14.19 -11.62
CA GLY A 187 -20.66 -14.94 -12.72
C GLY A 187 -21.38 -14.06 -13.75
N ASP A 188 -21.13 -12.74 -13.74
CA ASP A 188 -21.76 -11.75 -14.63
C ASP A 188 -20.72 -10.84 -15.28
N VAL A 189 -21.13 -10.06 -16.29
CA VAL A 189 -20.29 -9.17 -17.08
C VAL A 189 -20.83 -7.73 -17.11
N THR A 190 -19.92 -6.77 -17.17
CA THR A 190 -20.25 -5.43 -17.63
C THR A 190 -20.28 -5.45 -19.16
N LYS A 191 -21.39 -4.99 -19.75
CA LYS A 191 -21.47 -4.73 -21.20
C LYS A 191 -21.10 -3.28 -21.46
N TRP A 192 -20.04 -3.08 -22.22
CA TRP A 192 -19.56 -1.77 -22.63
C TRP A 192 -20.36 -1.21 -23.81
N GLN A 193 -20.29 0.10 -24.02
CA GLN A 193 -21.06 0.78 -25.06
C GLN A 193 -20.61 0.41 -26.48
N ASP A 194 -19.37 -0.07 -26.62
CA ASP A 194 -18.79 -0.61 -27.86
C ASP A 194 -19.13 -2.11 -28.08
N GLY A 195 -19.94 -2.70 -27.21
CA GLY A 195 -20.29 -4.13 -27.24
C GLY A 195 -19.27 -5.04 -26.55
N GLY A 196 -18.14 -4.51 -26.09
CA GLY A 196 -17.16 -5.23 -25.28
C GLY A 196 -17.79 -5.78 -24.00
N GLN A 197 -17.24 -6.87 -23.48
CA GLN A 197 -17.67 -7.46 -22.22
C GLN A 197 -16.47 -7.62 -21.30
N GLU A 198 -16.68 -7.31 -20.03
CA GLU A 198 -15.65 -7.51 -19.00
C GLU A 198 -16.27 -8.15 -17.77
N ARG A 199 -15.64 -9.22 -17.29
CA ARG A 199 -16.11 -9.98 -16.13
C ARG A 199 -16.10 -9.14 -14.86
N ARG A 200 -17.19 -9.25 -14.09
CA ARG A 200 -17.38 -8.50 -12.84
C ARG A 200 -16.84 -9.27 -11.65
N ALA A 201 -16.34 -8.51 -10.69
CA ALA A 201 -15.94 -9.01 -9.39
C ALA A 201 -16.49 -8.16 -8.25
N LEU A 202 -16.63 -8.79 -7.09
CA LEU A 202 -16.66 -8.11 -5.79
C LEU A 202 -15.24 -8.11 -5.24
N ILE A 203 -14.77 -6.92 -4.86
CA ILE A 203 -13.45 -6.70 -4.29
C ILE A 203 -13.66 -6.36 -2.81
N VAL A 204 -13.34 -7.30 -1.92
CA VAL A 204 -13.58 -7.18 -0.49
C VAL A 204 -12.34 -6.57 0.16
N ARG A 205 -12.37 -5.26 0.39
CA ARG A 205 -11.30 -4.49 1.00
C ARG A 205 -11.40 -4.51 2.53
N ALA A 206 -10.27 -4.70 3.19
CA ALA A 206 -10.13 -4.56 4.64
C ALA A 206 -9.16 -3.41 4.99
N GLY A 207 -9.19 -3.01 6.27
CA GLY A 207 -8.36 -1.93 6.80
C GLY A 207 -9.05 -0.57 6.84
N HIS A 208 -8.30 0.46 7.23
CA HIS A 208 -8.81 1.82 7.37
C HIS A 208 -9.04 2.48 6.02
N GLN A 209 -10.28 2.90 5.77
CA GLN A 209 -10.70 3.51 4.51
C GLN A 209 -11.30 4.91 4.74
N VAL A 210 -10.94 5.55 5.86
CA VAL A 210 -11.19 6.98 6.06
C VAL A 210 -10.26 7.79 5.18
N ARG A 211 -10.81 8.72 4.42
CA ARG A 211 -10.12 9.48 3.38
C ARG A 211 -10.13 10.98 3.70
N PRO A 212 -9.16 11.75 3.18
CA PRO A 212 -9.28 13.21 3.11
C PRO A 212 -10.62 13.65 2.48
N ALA A 213 -11.09 12.96 1.44
CA ALA A 213 -12.35 13.24 0.75
C ALA A 213 -13.60 13.31 1.65
N HIS A 214 -13.63 12.58 2.78
CA HIS A 214 -14.74 12.68 3.72
C HIS A 214 -14.87 14.10 4.27
N LEU A 215 -13.76 14.81 4.45
CA LEU A 215 -13.76 16.17 4.98
C LEU A 215 -14.13 17.21 3.94
N LEU A 216 -13.95 16.87 2.65
CA LEU A 216 -14.14 17.78 1.51
C LEU A 216 -15.54 17.72 0.93
N ALA A 217 -16.39 16.84 1.43
CA ALA A 217 -17.74 16.69 0.94
C ALA A 217 -18.61 17.91 1.27
N GLU A 218 -19.35 18.38 0.29
CA GLU A 218 -20.27 19.50 0.43
C GLU A 218 -21.60 19.08 1.08
N GLY A 219 -22.34 20.05 1.62
CA GLY A 219 -23.69 19.83 2.16
C GLY A 219 -23.75 19.33 3.61
N PHE A 220 -22.61 19.24 4.30
CA PHE A 220 -22.56 18.89 5.72
C PHE A 220 -22.43 20.12 6.62
N ASN A 221 -23.02 20.04 7.81
CA ASN A 221 -22.81 21.04 8.85
C ASN A 221 -21.31 21.07 9.22
N PRO A 222 -20.65 22.24 9.20
CA PRO A 222 -19.24 22.37 9.57
C PRO A 222 -18.90 21.72 10.92
N ASN A 223 -19.73 21.91 11.95
CA ASN A 223 -19.51 21.32 13.28
C ASN A 223 -19.51 19.79 13.23
N ASN A 224 -20.41 19.17 12.46
CA ASN A 224 -20.41 17.72 12.25
C ASN A 224 -19.13 17.26 11.54
N THR A 225 -18.64 18.05 10.57
CA THR A 225 -17.37 17.78 9.89
C THR A 225 -16.19 17.82 10.86
N TYR A 226 -16.12 18.81 11.75
CA TYR A 226 -15.08 18.88 12.77
C TYR A 226 -15.09 17.67 13.70
N GLU A 227 -16.24 17.31 14.27
CA GLU A 227 -16.35 16.16 15.19
C GLU A 227 -16.04 14.83 14.48
N ALA A 228 -16.50 14.65 13.23
CA ALA A 228 -16.13 13.51 12.40
C ALA A 228 -14.61 13.47 12.14
N THR A 229 -13.97 14.62 11.92
CA THR A 229 -12.52 14.70 11.77
C THR A 229 -11.80 14.20 13.02
N ILE A 230 -12.23 14.61 14.22
CA ILE A 230 -11.65 14.12 15.48
C ILE A 230 -11.79 12.60 15.61
N ARG A 231 -12.96 12.04 15.29
CA ARG A 231 -13.16 10.58 15.29
C ARG A 231 -12.28 9.87 14.26
N MET A 232 -12.15 10.42 13.05
CA MET A 232 -11.27 9.87 12.02
C MET A 232 -9.79 9.91 12.45
N LEU A 233 -9.31 11.01 13.03
CA LEU A 233 -7.94 11.12 13.58
C LEU A 233 -7.70 10.11 14.69
N ARG A 234 -8.70 9.86 15.54
CA ARG A 234 -8.62 8.84 16.59
C ARG A 234 -8.56 7.43 15.98
N GLN A 235 -9.41 7.14 15.00
CA GLN A 235 -9.45 5.84 14.33
C GLN A 235 -8.13 5.50 13.62
N THR A 236 -7.46 6.49 13.03
CA THR A 236 -6.15 6.30 12.38
C THR A 236 -4.96 6.39 13.34
N GLY A 237 -5.21 6.66 14.62
CA GLY A 237 -4.16 6.86 15.63
C GLY A 237 -3.32 8.13 15.39
N THR A 238 -3.83 9.11 14.64
CA THR A 238 -3.12 10.37 14.35
C THR A 238 -3.55 11.54 15.23
N LEU A 239 -4.60 11.37 16.05
CA LEU A 239 -4.97 12.32 17.09
C LEU A 239 -3.89 12.36 18.19
N VAL A 240 -3.38 13.54 18.49
CA VAL A 240 -2.45 13.78 19.58
C VAL A 240 -3.20 14.40 20.75
N GLU A 241 -3.16 13.73 21.90
CA GLU A 241 -3.74 14.22 23.16
C GLU A 241 -2.59 14.51 24.14
N THR A 242 -2.62 15.70 24.74
CA THR A 242 -1.63 16.16 25.74
C THR A 242 -2.32 16.43 27.08
N GLN A 243 -1.54 16.65 28.13
CA GLN A 243 -2.07 17.01 29.45
C GLN A 243 -1.75 18.47 29.76
N SER A 244 -2.74 19.24 30.19
CA SER A 244 -2.56 20.60 30.69
C SER A 244 -3.43 20.82 31.92
N GLY A 245 -2.80 21.15 33.06
CA GLY A 245 -3.50 21.33 34.34
C GLY A 245 -4.28 20.08 34.79
N GLY A 246 -3.78 18.88 34.48
CA GLY A 246 -4.43 17.60 34.82
C GLY A 246 -5.65 17.25 33.97
N ARG A 247 -5.87 17.95 32.84
CA ARG A 247 -6.96 17.68 31.89
C ARG A 247 -6.41 17.31 30.51
N PRO A 248 -7.07 16.40 29.78
CA PRO A 248 -6.72 16.09 28.40
C PRO A 248 -6.99 17.30 27.49
N VAL A 249 -6.04 17.59 26.61
CA VAL A 249 -6.11 18.63 25.59
C VAL A 249 -5.82 18.01 24.23
N LEU A 250 -6.72 18.21 23.27
CA LEU A 250 -6.51 17.83 21.88
C LEU A 250 -5.51 18.78 21.24
N ASP A 251 -4.32 18.27 20.88
CA ASP A 251 -3.29 19.05 20.20
C ASP A 251 -3.43 18.86 18.68
N LEU A 252 -4.23 19.73 18.07
CA LEU A 252 -4.54 19.65 16.64
C LEU A 252 -3.36 20.09 15.76
N ASP A 253 -2.45 20.91 16.29
CA ASP A 253 -1.21 21.26 15.59
C ASP A 253 -0.30 20.03 15.48
N ALA A 254 -0.09 19.33 16.61
CA ALA A 254 0.69 18.10 16.64
C ALA A 254 0.04 16.99 15.79
N SER A 255 -1.29 16.89 15.79
CA SER A 255 -2.04 15.94 14.95
C SER A 255 -1.83 16.22 13.45
N LEU A 256 -1.89 17.48 13.03
CA LEU A 256 -1.61 17.87 11.64
C LEU A 256 -0.15 17.65 11.25
N ASN A 257 0.79 17.97 12.14
CA ASN A 257 2.21 17.74 11.89
C ASN A 257 2.49 16.24 11.71
N LYS A 258 1.91 15.39 12.57
CA LYS A 258 1.98 13.94 12.43
C LYS A 258 1.41 13.47 11.08
N LEU A 259 0.24 13.98 10.67
CA LEU A 259 -0.31 13.68 9.34
C LEU A 259 0.64 14.11 8.22
N ALA A 260 1.18 15.33 8.29
CA ALA A 260 2.12 15.83 7.29
C ALA A 260 3.37 14.94 7.17
N GLU A 261 3.94 14.51 8.30
CA GLU A 261 5.07 13.58 8.35
C GLU A 261 4.74 12.22 7.73
N LEU A 262 3.57 11.65 8.03
CA LEU A 262 3.15 10.37 7.46
C LEU A 262 2.95 10.46 5.94
N HIS A 263 2.26 11.50 5.46
CA HIS A 263 2.08 11.73 4.02
C HIS A 263 3.40 11.98 3.30
N ALA A 264 4.32 12.72 3.94
CA ALA A 264 5.65 12.98 3.41
C ALA A 264 6.48 11.69 3.31
N ARG A 265 6.40 10.83 4.33
CA ARG A 265 7.06 9.53 4.32
C ARG A 265 6.55 8.63 3.20
N THR A 266 5.23 8.46 3.06
CA THR A 266 4.68 7.63 1.97
C THR A 266 5.14 8.12 0.60
N ALA A 267 5.19 9.45 0.39
CA ALA A 267 5.63 9.99 -0.89
C ALA A 267 7.13 9.74 -1.16
N ALA A 268 7.98 9.80 -0.13
CA ALA A 268 9.39 9.45 -0.27
C ALA A 268 9.59 7.94 -0.53
N GLU A 269 8.78 7.08 0.09
CA GLU A 269 8.78 5.64 -0.16
C GLU A 269 8.32 5.30 -1.59
N LEU A 270 7.28 5.97 -2.11
CA LEU A 270 6.86 5.85 -3.51
C LEU A 270 8.02 6.17 -4.48
N TYR A 271 8.80 7.21 -4.19
CA TYR A 271 9.99 7.52 -4.98
C TYR A 271 11.06 6.42 -4.89
N ARG A 272 11.40 5.99 -3.67
CA ARG A 272 12.42 4.94 -3.43
C ARG A 272 12.12 3.65 -4.16
N TYR A 273 10.86 3.24 -4.19
CA TYR A 273 10.44 2.00 -4.83
C TYR A 273 10.00 2.19 -6.28
N ARG A 274 10.08 3.43 -6.80
CA ARG A 274 9.69 3.80 -8.17
C ARG A 274 8.24 3.38 -8.45
N ILE A 275 7.32 3.73 -7.56
CA ILE A 275 5.90 3.43 -7.67
C ILE A 275 5.13 4.73 -7.90
N LEU A 276 4.24 4.71 -8.89
CA LEU A 276 3.31 5.79 -9.19
C LEU A 276 1.89 5.31 -8.89
N HIS A 277 1.10 6.08 -8.11
CA HIS A 277 -0.31 5.74 -7.91
C HIS A 277 -1.12 5.90 -9.21
N GLY A 278 -0.82 6.93 -10.01
CA GLY A 278 -1.47 7.16 -11.31
C GLY A 278 -2.86 7.79 -11.26
N GLY A 279 -3.49 7.90 -10.07
CA GLY A 279 -4.83 8.46 -9.89
C GLY A 279 -5.06 9.03 -8.49
N LEU A 280 -4.09 9.78 -7.96
CA LEU A 280 -4.09 10.21 -6.56
C LEU A 280 -5.05 11.38 -6.30
N SER A 281 -6.31 11.08 -6.00
CA SER A 281 -7.31 12.04 -5.50
C SER A 281 -7.41 12.00 -3.97
N PRO A 282 -8.14 12.92 -3.32
CA PRO A 282 -8.47 12.86 -1.89
C PRO A 282 -9.28 11.60 -1.54
N GLY A 283 -9.95 11.00 -2.54
CA GLY A 283 -10.73 9.77 -2.40
C GLY A 283 -9.90 8.51 -2.55
N ASN A 284 -8.68 8.61 -3.08
CA ASN A 284 -7.81 7.46 -3.43
C ASN A 284 -6.59 7.38 -2.50
N LYS A 285 -6.77 7.80 -1.24
CA LYS A 285 -5.78 7.63 -0.18
C LYS A 285 -6.46 7.65 1.17
N SER A 286 -5.85 6.97 2.12
CA SER A 286 -6.23 7.03 3.52
C SER A 286 -5.84 8.39 4.11
N LEU A 287 -6.58 8.82 5.14
CA LEU A 287 -6.37 10.08 5.86
C LEU A 287 -4.93 10.19 6.38
N ASP A 288 -4.37 9.08 6.85
CA ASP A 288 -3.01 8.97 7.39
C ASP A 288 -1.92 8.83 6.33
N GLY A 289 -2.26 8.91 5.04
CA GLY A 289 -1.32 8.87 3.93
C GLY A 289 -1.08 7.50 3.31
N GLY A 290 -1.73 6.44 3.81
CA GLY A 290 -1.77 5.12 3.16
C GLY A 290 -2.48 5.14 1.80
N MET A 291 -2.23 4.12 0.97
CA MET A 291 -2.72 4.05 -0.41
C MET A 291 -4.08 3.34 -0.50
N LEU A 292 -4.97 3.81 -1.38
CA LEU A 292 -6.31 3.25 -1.60
C LEU A 292 -6.69 3.37 -3.08
N ASP A 293 -7.52 2.48 -3.60
CA ASP A 293 -7.98 2.51 -5.00
C ASP A 293 -6.85 2.25 -6.01
N LEU A 294 -6.28 1.05 -5.90
CA LEU A 294 -5.01 0.67 -6.53
C LEU A 294 -5.16 0.21 -7.99
N GLY A 295 -6.21 0.62 -8.70
CA GLY A 295 -6.45 0.20 -10.09
C GLY A 295 -5.50 0.84 -11.12
N THR A 296 -4.97 2.03 -10.82
CA THR A 296 -4.10 2.81 -11.72
C THR A 296 -2.63 2.81 -11.31
N ILE A 297 -2.28 2.13 -10.22
CA ILE A 297 -0.91 2.08 -9.71
C ILE A 297 0.00 1.29 -10.66
N THR A 298 1.28 1.64 -10.68
CA THR A 298 2.33 0.97 -11.46
C THR A 298 3.67 1.06 -10.76
N SER A 299 4.51 0.03 -10.89
CA SER A 299 5.95 0.21 -10.69
C SER A 299 6.52 0.92 -11.92
N GLN A 300 7.80 1.28 -11.89
CA GLN A 300 8.55 1.58 -13.10
C GLN A 300 10.03 1.15 -12.94
N PRO A 301 10.65 0.57 -13.97
CA PRO A 301 12.04 0.10 -13.91
C PRO A 301 13.05 1.21 -13.58
N ARG A 302 12.81 2.42 -14.11
CA ARG A 302 13.67 3.61 -13.96
C ARG A 302 12.85 4.81 -13.51
N THR A 303 13.52 5.86 -13.06
CA THR A 303 12.88 7.14 -12.73
C THR A 303 12.65 7.97 -13.99
N ALA A 304 11.39 8.30 -14.26
CA ALA A 304 10.96 9.32 -15.22
C ALA A 304 9.60 9.89 -14.77
N PRO A 305 9.22 11.11 -15.19
CA PRO A 305 7.95 11.74 -14.85
C PRO A 305 6.81 11.17 -15.70
N VAL A 306 6.58 9.86 -15.55
CA VAL A 306 5.55 9.13 -16.29
C VAL A 306 4.16 9.41 -15.72
N HIS A 307 3.12 9.20 -16.52
CA HIS A 307 1.73 9.23 -16.10
C HIS A 307 0.94 8.04 -16.66
N VAL A 308 -0.21 7.75 -16.04
CA VAL A 308 -1.13 6.67 -16.46
C VAL A 308 -2.37 7.26 -17.13
N LEU A 309 -2.96 8.28 -16.51
CA LEU A 309 -4.21 8.88 -16.96
C LEU A 309 -3.93 10.13 -17.81
N ASP A 310 -4.59 10.20 -18.97
CA ASP A 310 -4.52 11.36 -19.88
C ASP A 310 -5.50 12.47 -19.49
N TYR A 311 -5.78 12.63 -18.20
CA TYR A 311 -6.69 13.69 -17.76
C TYR A 311 -6.13 15.03 -18.19
N LYS A 312 -6.89 15.72 -19.01
CA LYS A 312 -6.57 17.06 -19.44
C LYS A 312 -6.99 18.04 -18.36
N ASP A 313 -6.13 19.01 -18.07
CA ASP A 313 -6.55 20.17 -17.32
C ASP A 313 -7.57 20.93 -18.17
N TYR A 314 -8.76 21.17 -17.63
CA TYR A 314 -9.84 21.84 -18.37
C TYR A 314 -9.49 23.27 -18.78
N SER A 315 -8.54 23.92 -18.10
CA SER A 315 -8.10 25.28 -18.39
C SER A 315 -7.01 25.35 -19.46
N THR A 316 -6.12 24.35 -19.55
CA THR A 316 -4.99 24.36 -20.49
C THR A 316 -5.16 23.39 -21.66
N GLY A 317 -6.04 22.39 -21.53
CA GLY A 317 -6.20 21.30 -22.50
C GLY A 317 -5.02 20.31 -22.56
N SER A 318 -3.96 20.51 -21.77
CA SER A 318 -2.80 19.62 -21.68
C SER A 318 -3.02 18.49 -20.67
N VAL A 319 -2.33 17.36 -20.85
CA VAL A 319 -2.31 16.32 -19.81
C VAL A 319 -1.79 16.95 -18.52
N ARG A 320 -2.54 16.72 -17.46
CA ARG A 320 -2.24 17.18 -16.12
C ARG A 320 -0.84 16.77 -15.69
N GLU A 321 0.06 17.75 -15.59
CA GLU A 321 1.44 17.53 -15.13
C GLU A 321 1.48 17.04 -13.69
N ASP A 322 0.45 17.35 -12.89
CA ASP A 322 0.34 16.97 -11.49
C ASP A 322 -0.04 15.48 -11.27
N LEU A 323 -0.27 14.70 -12.33
CA LEU A 323 -0.48 13.24 -12.28
C LEU A 323 0.77 12.44 -12.65
N ARG A 324 1.93 13.08 -12.68
CA ARG A 324 3.19 12.44 -13.01
C ARG A 324 3.87 11.87 -11.77
N PHE A 325 4.76 10.91 -11.99
CA PHE A 325 5.67 10.46 -10.94
C PHE A 325 6.42 11.66 -10.32
N GLU A 326 6.56 11.66 -8.99
CA GLU A 326 7.13 12.72 -8.15
C GLU A 326 6.23 13.97 -7.91
N THR A 327 5.17 14.19 -8.67
CA THR A 327 4.28 15.37 -8.45
C THR A 327 3.17 15.13 -7.42
N GLU A 328 2.98 13.89 -6.98
CA GLU A 328 2.00 13.47 -5.97
C GLU A 328 2.11 14.25 -4.64
N ASN A 329 3.30 14.77 -4.33
CA ASN A 329 3.57 15.59 -3.16
C ASN A 329 2.68 16.84 -3.08
N GLN A 330 2.45 17.50 -4.21
CA GLN A 330 1.64 18.73 -4.27
C GLN A 330 0.19 18.47 -3.86
N TRP A 331 -0.35 17.31 -4.24
CA TRP A 331 -1.68 16.89 -3.86
C TRP A 331 -1.81 16.59 -2.38
N ARG A 332 -0.81 15.95 -1.79
CA ARG A 332 -0.79 15.67 -0.34
C ARG A 332 -0.79 16.97 0.46
N VAL A 333 -0.02 17.97 0.07
CA VAL A 333 -0.06 19.31 0.70
C VAL A 333 -1.45 19.92 0.59
N ARG A 334 -2.06 19.89 -0.60
CA ARG A 334 -3.41 20.43 -0.81
C ARG A 334 -4.46 19.77 0.09
N ASP A 335 -4.38 18.45 0.27
CA ASP A 335 -5.24 17.71 1.19
C ASP A 335 -5.03 18.12 2.65
N LEU A 336 -3.78 18.21 3.09
CA LEU A 336 -3.42 18.62 4.44
C LEU A 336 -3.89 20.05 4.74
N GLU A 337 -3.80 20.97 3.77
CA GLU A 337 -4.33 22.33 3.89
C GLU A 337 -5.84 22.36 4.05
N ALA A 338 -6.55 21.48 3.33
CA ALA A 338 -7.99 21.37 3.49
C ALA A 338 -8.37 20.76 4.86
N MET A 339 -7.60 19.79 5.37
CA MET A 339 -7.75 19.27 6.73
C MET A 339 -7.52 20.37 7.78
N ARG A 340 -6.45 21.16 7.62
CA ARG A 340 -6.14 22.31 8.49
C ARG A 340 -7.32 23.27 8.57
N LYS A 341 -7.94 23.59 7.42
CA LYS A 341 -9.12 24.46 7.37
C LYS A 341 -10.29 23.90 8.19
N VAL A 342 -10.55 22.60 8.13
CA VAL A 342 -11.60 21.96 8.94
C VAL A 342 -11.26 22.01 10.43
N LEU A 343 -10.02 21.65 10.80
CA LEU A 343 -9.57 21.63 12.20
C LEU A 343 -9.52 23.03 12.83
N SER A 344 -9.41 24.08 12.04
CA SER A 344 -9.47 25.47 12.53
C SER A 344 -10.78 25.83 13.23
N GLN A 345 -11.85 25.07 12.98
CA GLN A 345 -13.13 25.20 13.69
C GLN A 345 -13.04 24.78 15.17
N GLY A 346 -12.00 24.06 15.57
CA GLY A 346 -11.70 23.75 16.96
C GLY A 346 -11.09 24.92 17.73
N ARG A 347 -10.65 25.99 17.04
CA ARG A 347 -9.97 27.12 17.68
C ARG A 347 -10.87 27.79 18.71
N GLY A 348 -10.38 27.90 19.94
CA GLY A 348 -11.10 28.50 21.07
C GLY A 348 -12.08 27.55 21.77
N LYS A 349 -12.27 26.32 21.28
CA LYS A 349 -13.04 25.30 22.02
C LYS A 349 -12.29 24.89 23.30
N PRO A 350 -12.97 24.70 24.44
CA PRO A 350 -12.35 24.19 25.66
C PRO A 350 -11.63 22.85 25.42
N GLY A 351 -10.42 22.70 25.94
CA GLY A 351 -9.64 21.46 25.78
C GLY A 351 -9.05 21.25 24.38
N VAL A 352 -9.00 22.28 23.54
CA VAL A 352 -8.42 22.21 22.19
C VAL A 352 -7.28 23.21 22.03
N ARG A 353 -6.13 22.73 21.57
CA ARG A 353 -4.99 23.55 21.15
C ARG A 353 -4.91 23.55 19.62
N PHE A 354 -4.98 24.74 19.03
CA PHE A 354 -4.77 24.94 17.59
C PHE A 354 -4.15 26.32 17.32
N GLY A 355 -2.87 26.33 17.01
CA GLY A 355 -2.06 27.48 16.64
C GLY A 355 -2.05 27.77 15.14
N ASN A 356 -2.72 26.95 14.32
CA ASN A 356 -2.82 27.10 12.87
C ASN A 356 -1.45 26.96 12.15
N PRO A 357 -0.86 25.75 12.14
CA PRO A 357 0.47 25.52 11.61
C PRO A 357 0.52 25.75 10.10
N ASP A 358 1.69 26.13 9.59
CA ASP A 358 2.01 26.09 8.17
C ASP A 358 2.29 24.64 7.77
N VAL A 359 1.21 23.90 7.45
CA VAL A 359 1.29 22.46 7.19
C VAL A 359 2.04 22.16 5.90
N GLY A 360 2.02 23.06 4.91
CA GLY A 360 2.85 22.97 3.72
C GLY A 360 4.34 22.97 4.05
N ARG A 361 4.80 23.93 4.86
CA ARG A 361 6.20 24.01 5.30
C ARG A 361 6.61 22.78 6.14
N VAL A 362 5.74 22.31 7.03
CA VAL A 362 5.99 21.10 7.83
C VAL A 362 6.14 19.88 6.93
N TYR A 363 5.21 19.71 5.97
CA TYR A 363 5.26 18.64 4.98
C TYR A 363 6.55 18.68 4.16
N GLU A 364 6.94 19.84 3.62
CA GLU A 364 8.16 19.97 2.79
C GLU A 364 9.43 19.62 3.56
N ALA A 365 9.52 20.05 4.83
CA ALA A 365 10.63 19.70 5.71
C ALA A 365 10.68 18.19 5.97
N ALA A 366 9.53 17.59 6.30
CA ALA A 366 9.41 16.15 6.52
C ALA A 366 9.73 15.36 5.24
N TYR A 367 9.24 15.78 4.07
CA TYR A 367 9.47 15.11 2.80
C TYR A 367 10.95 15.12 2.43
N ARG A 368 11.63 16.26 2.61
CA ARG A 368 13.07 16.36 2.41
C ARG A 368 13.84 15.39 3.32
N GLN A 369 13.51 15.37 4.60
CA GLN A 369 14.12 14.45 5.56
C GLN A 369 13.88 12.99 5.19
N GLN A 370 12.64 12.62 4.86
CA GLN A 370 12.31 11.24 4.52
C GLN A 370 13.02 10.85 3.22
N MET A 371 13.03 11.71 2.22
CA MET A 371 13.73 11.47 0.97
C MET A 371 15.23 11.23 1.18
N GLU A 372 15.89 12.04 2.01
CA GLU A 372 17.28 11.82 2.43
C GLU A 372 17.49 10.42 3.02
N LEU A 373 16.64 10.02 3.98
CA LEU A 373 16.73 8.71 4.62
C LEU A 373 16.44 7.56 3.65
N GLN A 374 15.43 7.70 2.79
CA GLN A 374 15.04 6.68 1.81
C GLN A 374 16.15 6.44 0.77
N LEU A 375 16.85 7.50 0.33
CA LEU A 375 17.96 7.38 -0.62
C LEU A 375 19.24 6.81 0.02
N LEU A 376 19.50 7.12 1.28
CA LEU A 376 20.55 6.45 2.05
C LEU A 376 20.27 4.95 2.22
N GLN A 377 19.03 4.58 2.53
CA GLN A 377 18.62 3.18 2.63
C GLN A 377 18.68 2.47 1.27
N ALA A 378 18.26 3.13 0.19
CA ALA A 378 18.46 2.61 -1.18
C ALA A 378 19.94 2.39 -1.51
N SER A 379 20.87 3.08 -0.84
CA SER A 379 22.31 2.85 -0.99
C SER A 379 22.82 1.65 -0.17
N GLY A 380 21.94 0.96 0.55
CA GLY A 380 22.21 -0.24 1.34
C GLY A 380 22.32 -0.02 2.85
N LEU A 381 22.25 1.21 3.35
CA LEU A 381 22.37 1.49 4.78
C LEU A 381 21.13 1.00 5.55
N LYS A 382 21.35 0.35 6.72
CA LYS A 382 20.28 0.10 7.70
C LYS A 382 19.60 1.43 8.10
N PRO A 383 18.30 1.43 8.42
CA PRO A 383 17.58 2.66 8.78
C PRO A 383 18.24 3.46 9.91
N ASP A 384 18.74 2.79 10.94
CA ASP A 384 19.36 3.50 12.08
C ASP A 384 20.75 4.06 11.73
N ALA A 385 21.52 3.36 10.89
CA ALA A 385 22.76 3.90 10.34
C ALA A 385 22.51 5.13 9.45
N ALA A 386 21.46 5.09 8.62
CA ALA A 386 21.06 6.24 7.80
C ALA A 386 20.62 7.45 8.66
N LYS A 387 19.86 7.22 9.74
CA LYS A 387 19.49 8.26 10.71
C LYS A 387 20.71 8.85 11.41
N ALA A 388 21.62 8.00 11.88
CA ALA A 388 22.84 8.41 12.56
C ALA A 388 23.74 9.27 11.65
N LEU A 389 23.95 8.83 10.41
CA LEU A 389 24.70 9.60 9.40
C LEU A 389 24.04 10.96 9.13
N ARG A 390 22.72 11.00 8.92
CA ARG A 390 22.00 12.26 8.68
C ARG A 390 22.11 13.22 9.86
N ALA A 391 22.09 12.72 11.10
CA ALA A 391 22.25 13.54 12.28
C ALA A 391 23.68 14.10 12.41
N ALA A 392 24.68 13.30 12.07
CA ALA A 392 26.10 13.68 12.17
C ALA A 392 26.58 14.60 11.04
N ASP A 393 26.18 14.33 9.79
CA ASP A 393 26.56 15.12 8.61
C ASP A 393 25.35 15.40 7.70
N PRO A 394 24.45 16.31 8.10
CA PRO A 394 23.27 16.65 7.31
C PRO A 394 23.61 17.30 5.96
N ALA A 395 24.77 17.96 5.85
CA ALA A 395 25.20 18.61 4.61
C ALA A 395 25.57 17.57 3.53
N LEU A 396 26.38 16.57 3.89
CA LEU A 396 26.73 15.46 3.00
C LEU A 396 25.48 14.71 2.52
N VAL A 397 24.59 14.38 3.45
CA VAL A 397 23.36 13.63 3.13
C VAL A 397 22.45 14.42 2.21
N LYS A 398 22.26 15.72 2.47
CA LYS A 398 21.49 16.61 1.60
C LYS A 398 22.08 16.69 0.19
N ASP A 399 23.39 16.87 0.07
CA ASP A 399 24.08 16.96 -1.22
C ASP A 399 23.97 15.65 -2.01
N TYR A 400 24.09 14.51 -1.32
CA TYR A 400 23.94 13.18 -1.89
C TYR A 400 22.53 12.96 -2.43
N ALA A 401 21.51 13.19 -1.59
CA ALA A 401 20.10 13.05 -1.97
C ALA A 401 19.72 13.98 -3.13
N GLN A 402 20.20 15.24 -3.13
CA GLN A 402 19.95 16.17 -4.23
C GLN A 402 20.61 15.73 -5.53
N THR A 403 21.82 15.17 -5.48
CA THR A 403 22.51 14.64 -6.66
C THR A 403 21.74 13.47 -7.27
N LEU A 404 21.30 12.51 -6.45
CA LEU A 404 20.48 11.38 -6.89
C LEU A 404 19.15 11.83 -7.49
N ARG A 405 18.45 12.77 -6.86
CA ARG A 405 17.19 13.31 -7.41
C ARG A 405 17.38 14.06 -8.71
N ARG A 406 18.44 14.86 -8.82
CA ARG A 406 18.76 15.57 -10.06
C ARG A 406 19.06 14.59 -11.20
N LEU A 407 19.77 13.50 -10.92
CA LEU A 407 19.98 12.40 -11.86
C LEU A 407 18.64 11.78 -12.27
N GLY A 408 17.82 11.37 -11.30
CA GLY A 408 16.54 10.70 -11.57
C GLY A 408 15.49 11.59 -12.25
N GLY A 409 15.64 12.92 -12.15
CA GLY A 409 14.81 13.91 -12.84
C GLY A 409 15.33 14.34 -14.21
N LEU A 410 16.44 13.78 -14.72
CA LEU A 410 16.86 13.98 -16.11
C LEU A 410 15.95 13.18 -17.04
N THR A 411 15.42 13.83 -18.06
CA THR A 411 14.43 13.23 -18.96
C THR A 411 14.72 13.53 -20.42
N ASN A 412 14.36 12.56 -21.27
CA ASN A 412 14.25 12.76 -22.71
C ASN A 412 12.91 13.43 -23.05
N ASP A 413 12.82 14.00 -24.25
CA ASP A 413 11.69 14.81 -24.70
C ASP A 413 10.59 13.92 -25.30
N VAL A 414 9.90 13.19 -24.42
CA VAL A 414 8.89 12.19 -24.80
C VAL A 414 7.63 12.37 -23.96
N ASP A 415 6.46 12.24 -24.59
CA ASP A 415 5.19 12.14 -23.88
C ASP A 415 5.08 10.78 -23.18
N MET A 416 5.28 10.76 -21.87
CA MET A 416 5.46 9.55 -21.08
C MET A 416 4.16 8.99 -20.51
N ASN A 417 3.23 8.60 -21.39
CA ASN A 417 2.12 7.72 -21.01
C ASN A 417 2.61 6.27 -20.92
N ILE A 418 2.48 5.65 -19.75
CA ILE A 418 3.07 4.34 -19.47
C ILE A 418 2.41 3.17 -20.19
N GLU A 419 1.18 3.35 -20.65
CA GLU A 419 0.46 2.34 -21.43
C GLU A 419 0.87 2.37 -22.91
N ARG A 420 1.56 3.44 -23.35
CA ARG A 420 1.97 3.65 -24.74
C ARG A 420 3.48 3.61 -24.94
N ASN A 421 4.26 3.96 -23.92
CA ASN A 421 5.71 4.12 -24.01
C ASN A 421 6.42 3.38 -22.87
N ALA A 422 7.51 2.70 -23.19
CA ALA A 422 8.43 2.16 -22.19
C ALA A 422 9.15 3.29 -21.44
N VAL A 423 9.29 3.16 -20.11
CA VAL A 423 9.92 4.18 -19.25
C VAL A 423 11.34 4.55 -19.71
N THR A 424 12.05 3.60 -20.31
CA THR A 424 13.41 3.79 -20.84
C THR A 424 13.48 4.86 -21.92
N ARG A 425 12.38 5.12 -22.65
CA ARG A 425 12.35 6.22 -23.63
C ARG A 425 12.42 7.60 -22.98
N GLY A 426 11.86 7.76 -21.79
CA GLY A 426 11.81 9.03 -21.08
C GLY A 426 12.93 9.19 -20.05
N SER A 427 13.44 8.10 -19.50
CA SER A 427 14.45 8.10 -18.45
C SER A 427 15.86 8.20 -19.02
N VAL A 428 16.64 9.19 -18.55
CA VAL A 428 18.03 9.36 -19.01
C VAL A 428 19.02 8.45 -18.28
N VAL A 429 18.72 8.07 -17.03
CA VAL A 429 19.63 7.28 -16.20
C VAL A 429 18.88 6.26 -15.35
N ASP A 430 19.53 5.14 -15.07
CA ASP A 430 19.08 4.14 -14.12
C ASP A 430 19.72 4.35 -12.74
N VAL A 431 19.19 5.31 -11.97
CA VAL A 431 19.74 5.66 -10.65
C VAL A 431 19.77 4.47 -9.71
N PHE A 432 18.67 3.72 -9.62
CA PHE A 432 18.54 2.63 -8.65
C PHE A 432 19.23 1.35 -9.12
N GLY A 433 19.27 1.10 -10.44
CA GLY A 433 20.15 0.10 -11.02
C GLY A 433 21.62 0.40 -10.73
N ALA A 434 22.03 1.68 -10.76
CA ALA A 434 23.37 2.07 -10.32
C ALA A 434 23.59 1.83 -8.82
N LEU A 435 22.69 2.33 -7.95
CA LEU A 435 22.78 2.14 -6.49
C LEU A 435 22.93 0.66 -6.09
N SER A 436 22.27 -0.26 -6.81
CA SER A 436 22.39 -1.70 -6.59
C SER A 436 23.82 -2.26 -6.77
N LYS A 437 24.67 -1.56 -7.52
CA LYS A 437 26.03 -1.97 -7.88
C LYS A 437 27.10 -1.15 -7.15
N LEU A 438 26.82 0.12 -6.85
CA LEU A 438 27.82 1.09 -6.35
C LEU A 438 28.64 0.61 -5.14
N PRO A 439 28.08 -0.07 -4.11
CA PRO A 439 28.88 -0.55 -2.98
C PRO A 439 30.04 -1.46 -3.39
N GLY A 440 29.97 -2.15 -4.53
CA GLY A 440 31.03 -3.00 -5.06
C GLY A 440 32.02 -2.31 -6.01
N LEU A 441 31.83 -1.04 -6.36
CA LEU A 441 32.60 -0.37 -7.42
C LEU A 441 33.76 0.50 -6.91
N SER A 442 34.03 0.49 -5.60
CA SER A 442 35.22 1.09 -4.96
C SER A 442 35.56 2.51 -5.43
N GLY A 443 34.55 3.39 -5.55
CA GLY A 443 34.75 4.81 -5.90
C GLY A 443 35.19 5.09 -7.34
N SER A 444 35.20 4.09 -8.23
CA SER A 444 35.59 4.29 -9.63
C SER A 444 34.56 5.12 -10.41
N GLU A 445 34.92 6.35 -10.77
CA GLU A 445 34.08 7.24 -11.59
C GLU A 445 33.58 6.56 -12.87
N ALA A 446 34.48 5.89 -13.61
CA ALA A 446 34.13 5.21 -14.86
C ALA A 446 33.06 4.14 -14.66
N LYS A 447 33.18 3.32 -13.60
CA LYS A 447 32.20 2.28 -13.28
C LYS A 447 30.86 2.87 -12.81
N VAL A 448 30.86 4.00 -12.10
CA VAL A 448 29.62 4.70 -11.73
C VAL A 448 28.89 5.19 -12.98
N LEU A 449 29.61 5.80 -13.94
CA LEU A 449 29.04 6.28 -15.19
C LEU A 449 28.47 5.14 -16.05
N GLU A 450 29.16 4.00 -16.10
CA GLU A 450 28.66 2.78 -16.74
C GLU A 450 27.39 2.25 -16.06
N ALA A 451 27.40 2.18 -14.72
CA ALA A 451 26.27 1.68 -13.95
C ALA A 451 25.00 2.54 -14.06
N LEU A 452 25.15 3.84 -14.31
CA LEU A 452 24.03 4.77 -14.55
C LEU A 452 23.30 4.51 -15.88
N ALA A 453 23.89 3.74 -16.80
CA ALA A 453 23.28 3.42 -18.10
C ALA A 453 22.71 4.65 -18.82
N ILE A 454 23.54 5.70 -18.95
CA ILE A 454 23.14 7.00 -19.50
C ILE A 454 22.62 6.85 -20.93
N ASP A 455 21.37 7.22 -21.16
CA ASP A 455 20.66 7.13 -22.44
C ASP A 455 19.91 8.46 -22.71
N ALA A 456 20.64 9.43 -23.27
CA ALA A 456 20.11 10.78 -23.49
C ALA A 456 20.07 11.14 -24.98
N ASP A 457 18.93 11.64 -25.45
CA ASP A 457 18.75 12.08 -26.84
C ASP A 457 19.56 13.34 -27.17
N LYS A 458 19.74 14.21 -26.17
CA LYS A 458 20.40 15.52 -26.32
C LYS A 458 21.82 15.47 -25.71
N PRO A 459 22.88 15.87 -26.44
CA PRO A 459 24.25 15.86 -25.92
C PRO A 459 24.43 16.63 -24.61
N ALA A 460 23.78 17.79 -24.46
CA ALA A 460 23.82 18.58 -23.23
C ALA A 460 23.23 17.84 -22.01
N THR A 461 22.18 17.03 -22.24
CA THR A 461 21.59 16.19 -21.19
C THR A 461 22.53 15.04 -20.81
N ALA A 462 23.19 14.41 -21.79
CA ALA A 462 24.22 13.40 -21.53
C ALA A 462 25.41 13.96 -20.75
N GLU A 463 25.89 15.15 -21.09
CA GLU A 463 26.98 15.83 -20.39
C GLU A 463 26.60 16.13 -18.94
N LYS A 464 25.40 16.67 -18.72
CA LYS A 464 24.87 16.92 -17.37
C LYS A 464 24.72 15.63 -16.56
N ALA A 465 24.27 14.54 -17.17
CA ALA A 465 24.20 13.22 -16.53
C ALA A 465 25.59 12.73 -16.11
N ARG A 466 26.60 12.91 -16.97
CA ARG A 466 27.99 12.56 -16.65
C ARG A 466 28.51 13.40 -15.50
N GLU A 467 28.36 14.72 -15.53
CA GLU A 467 28.79 15.62 -14.43
C GLU A 467 28.20 15.19 -13.08
N LEU A 468 26.89 14.97 -13.04
CA LEU A 468 26.21 14.50 -11.83
C LEU A 468 26.66 13.09 -11.42
N GLY A 469 26.96 12.21 -12.37
CA GLY A 469 27.52 10.88 -12.10
C GLY A 469 28.91 10.92 -11.46
N LYS A 470 29.78 11.84 -11.89
CA LYS A 470 31.09 12.07 -11.24
C LYS A 470 30.91 12.55 -9.81
N ARG A 471 30.01 13.52 -9.60
CA ARG A 471 29.66 14.01 -8.26
C ARG A 471 29.10 12.88 -7.40
N LEU A 472 28.25 12.01 -7.96
CA LEU A 472 27.70 10.85 -7.26
C LEU A 472 28.81 9.89 -6.80
N ALA A 473 29.79 9.58 -7.65
CA ALA A 473 30.91 8.71 -7.28
C ALA A 473 31.71 9.23 -6.07
N ALA A 474 32.00 10.54 -6.07
CA ALA A 474 32.70 11.20 -4.97
C ALA A 474 31.86 11.22 -3.67
N LEU A 475 30.57 11.56 -3.77
CA LEU A 475 29.69 11.62 -2.61
C LEU A 475 29.40 10.23 -2.03
N HIS A 476 29.18 9.22 -2.88
CA HIS A 476 28.87 7.86 -2.43
C HIS A 476 29.98 7.31 -1.53
N SER A 477 31.25 7.48 -1.91
CA SER A 477 32.38 7.01 -1.10
C SER A 477 32.40 7.64 0.29
N ARG A 478 32.11 8.96 0.36
CA ARG A 478 32.00 9.69 1.64
C ARG A 478 30.79 9.25 2.46
N VAL A 479 29.65 8.98 1.82
CA VAL A 479 28.44 8.49 2.49
C VAL A 479 28.69 7.10 3.08
N MET A 480 29.36 6.20 2.36
CA MET A 480 29.68 4.87 2.89
C MET A 480 30.64 4.93 4.07
N GLU A 481 31.64 5.81 4.00
CA GLU A 481 32.58 5.99 5.11
C GLU A 481 31.89 6.63 6.33
N GLY A 482 31.15 7.72 6.14
CA GLY A 482 30.37 8.34 7.21
C GLY A 482 29.30 7.40 7.78
N GLY A 483 28.67 6.58 6.95
CA GLY A 483 27.71 5.56 7.35
C GLY A 483 28.32 4.52 8.31
N PHE A 484 29.56 4.12 8.07
CA PHE A 484 30.29 3.26 9.01
C PHE A 484 30.73 4.02 10.26
N GLN A 485 31.29 5.22 10.12
CA GLN A 485 31.79 6.01 11.25
C GLN A 485 30.69 6.35 12.26
N HIS A 486 29.48 6.68 11.79
CA HIS A 486 28.38 7.10 12.66
C HIS A 486 27.34 6.00 12.91
N GLY A 487 27.27 4.98 12.05
CA GLY A 487 26.28 3.90 12.13
C GLY A 487 26.88 2.50 12.27
N GLY A 488 28.20 2.37 12.33
CA GLY A 488 28.93 1.10 12.36
C GLY A 488 28.54 0.20 13.54
N GLN A 489 28.12 0.79 14.66
CA GLN A 489 27.59 0.07 15.83
C GLN A 489 26.35 -0.79 15.56
N HIS A 490 25.66 -0.56 14.43
CA HIS A 490 24.54 -1.40 13.99
C HIS A 490 24.99 -2.62 13.17
N TYR A 491 26.30 -2.87 13.10
CA TYR A 491 26.93 -3.96 12.38
C TYR A 491 28.02 -4.59 13.24
N ASP A 492 28.26 -5.89 13.03
CA ASP A 492 29.21 -6.64 13.87
C ASP A 492 30.66 -6.25 13.60
N SER A 493 30.97 -5.83 12.37
CA SER A 493 32.30 -5.41 11.93
C SER A 493 32.21 -4.53 10.67
N ARG A 494 33.36 -4.00 10.21
CA ARG A 494 33.47 -3.28 8.94
C ARG A 494 33.13 -4.18 7.74
N GLU A 495 33.61 -5.41 7.75
CA GLU A 495 33.33 -6.40 6.71
C GLU A 495 31.85 -6.78 6.68
N ALA A 496 31.23 -6.93 7.85
CA ALA A 496 29.78 -7.16 7.98
C ALA A 496 28.98 -5.96 7.47
N TYR A 497 29.44 -4.73 7.73
CA TYR A 497 28.86 -3.50 7.18
C TYR A 497 28.91 -3.49 5.65
N GLU A 498 30.10 -3.64 5.06
CA GLU A 498 30.28 -3.58 3.60
C GLU A 498 29.47 -4.66 2.88
N ARG A 499 29.48 -5.89 3.42
CA ARG A 499 28.63 -6.97 2.92
C ARG A 499 27.15 -6.62 3.04
N SER A 500 26.69 -6.19 4.22
CA SER A 500 25.28 -5.84 4.42
C SER A 500 24.82 -4.73 3.48
N VAL A 501 25.63 -3.68 3.30
CA VAL A 501 25.32 -2.55 2.42
C VAL A 501 25.20 -3.03 0.97
N ARG A 502 26.15 -3.82 0.49
CA ARG A 502 26.12 -4.37 -0.86
C ARG A 502 24.89 -5.24 -1.10
N GLU A 503 24.65 -6.22 -0.23
CA GLU A 503 23.53 -7.16 -0.40
C GLU A 503 22.17 -6.45 -0.29
N ARG A 504 22.02 -5.47 0.63
CA ARG A 504 20.80 -4.67 0.75
C ARG A 504 20.56 -3.81 -0.47
N ALA A 505 21.58 -3.07 -0.93
CA ALA A 505 21.44 -2.25 -2.13
C ALA A 505 21.07 -3.10 -3.35
N ALA A 506 21.67 -4.28 -3.51
CA ALA A 506 21.35 -5.20 -4.59
C ALA A 506 19.91 -5.76 -4.50
N PHE A 507 19.47 -6.14 -3.30
CA PHE A 507 18.16 -6.72 -3.06
C PHE A 507 17.04 -5.69 -3.18
N GLU A 508 17.12 -4.58 -2.44
CA GLU A 508 16.01 -3.62 -2.30
C GLU A 508 15.80 -2.75 -3.56
N ASN A 509 16.86 -2.56 -4.37
CA ASN A 509 16.74 -1.82 -5.64
C ASN A 509 16.39 -2.70 -6.84
N ARG A 510 16.28 -4.02 -6.67
CA ARG A 510 15.85 -4.90 -7.76
C ARG A 510 14.50 -4.41 -8.30
N PRO A 511 14.37 -4.14 -9.61
CA PRO A 511 13.15 -3.60 -10.15
C PRO A 511 11.98 -4.59 -9.98
N ILE A 512 10.76 -4.04 -10.00
CA ILE A 512 9.50 -4.80 -9.91
C ILE A 512 8.82 -4.75 -11.28
N ASP A 513 9.56 -5.14 -12.32
CA ASP A 513 9.16 -4.97 -13.73
C ASP A 513 7.93 -5.79 -14.10
N GLN A 514 7.67 -6.90 -13.40
CA GLN A 514 6.47 -7.69 -13.64
C GLN A 514 5.18 -6.94 -13.27
N LEU A 515 5.27 -5.89 -12.43
CA LEU A 515 4.15 -5.02 -12.08
C LEU A 515 4.16 -3.68 -12.81
N TYR A 516 5.05 -3.55 -13.80
CA TYR A 516 5.05 -2.42 -14.71
C TYR A 516 3.84 -2.53 -15.64
N ARG A 517 2.98 -1.50 -15.73
CA ARG A 517 1.67 -1.62 -16.41
C ARG A 517 1.73 -2.14 -17.84
N SER A 518 2.73 -1.75 -18.64
CA SER A 518 2.84 -2.24 -20.02
C SER A 518 3.10 -3.74 -20.12
N GLU A 519 3.74 -4.33 -19.09
CA GLU A 519 3.98 -5.77 -18.98
C GLU A 519 2.84 -6.50 -18.27
N LEU A 520 2.28 -5.86 -17.23
CA LEU A 520 1.28 -6.43 -16.35
C LEU A 520 -0.08 -6.59 -17.04
N LEU A 521 -0.57 -5.55 -17.73
CA LEU A 521 -1.93 -5.57 -18.29
C LEU A 521 -2.12 -6.64 -19.38
N PRO A 522 -1.19 -6.84 -20.34
CA PRO A 522 -1.31 -7.94 -21.30
C PRO A 522 -1.33 -9.32 -20.63
N LYS A 523 -0.43 -9.56 -19.66
CA LYS A 523 -0.38 -10.82 -18.90
C LYS A 523 -1.68 -11.07 -18.12
N LEU A 524 -2.18 -10.04 -17.44
CA LEU A 524 -3.43 -10.12 -16.69
C LEU A 524 -4.63 -10.41 -17.59
N ARG A 525 -4.73 -9.76 -18.76
CA ARG A 525 -5.79 -10.00 -19.74
C ARG A 525 -5.78 -11.45 -20.24
N ASP A 526 -4.60 -11.96 -20.57
CA ASP A 526 -4.40 -13.33 -21.04
C ASP A 526 -4.78 -14.37 -19.96
N MET A 527 -4.34 -14.13 -18.71
CA MET A 527 -4.73 -14.97 -17.56
C MET A 527 -6.23 -14.97 -17.30
N ILE A 528 -6.89 -13.80 -17.31
CA ILE A 528 -8.33 -13.71 -17.13
C ILE A 528 -9.06 -14.43 -18.28
N SER A 529 -8.59 -14.28 -19.51
CA SER A 529 -9.17 -15.00 -20.66
C SER A 529 -9.06 -16.52 -20.52
N ARG A 530 -7.95 -17.05 -20.01
CA ARG A 530 -7.81 -18.48 -19.71
C ARG A 530 -8.75 -18.93 -18.61
N TYR A 531 -8.87 -18.14 -17.54
CA TYR A 531 -9.82 -18.38 -16.46
C TYR A 531 -11.27 -18.38 -16.97
N GLU A 532 -11.66 -17.43 -17.81
CA GLU A 532 -13.00 -17.37 -18.41
C GLU A 532 -13.34 -18.60 -19.25
N LYS A 533 -12.37 -19.16 -19.97
CA LYS A 533 -12.56 -20.35 -20.81
C LYS A 533 -12.62 -21.65 -20.00
N SER A 534 -11.81 -21.76 -18.96
CA SER A 534 -11.64 -23.01 -18.20
C SER A 534 -12.49 -23.08 -16.93
N GLY A 535 -12.82 -21.94 -16.34
CA GLY A 535 -13.34 -21.85 -14.97
C GLY A 535 -12.30 -22.16 -13.89
N GLU A 536 -11.06 -22.48 -14.25
CA GLU A 536 -10.00 -22.92 -13.33
C GLU A 536 -9.27 -21.75 -12.69
N VAL A 537 -9.31 -21.69 -11.37
CA VAL A 537 -8.86 -20.53 -10.58
C VAL A 537 -7.40 -20.66 -10.10
N THR A 538 -6.87 -21.88 -10.09
CA THR A 538 -5.57 -22.22 -9.48
C THR A 538 -4.43 -21.46 -10.13
N GLU A 539 -4.43 -21.31 -11.46
CA GLU A 539 -3.40 -20.54 -12.16
C GLU A 539 -3.42 -19.06 -11.76
N LEU A 540 -4.62 -18.46 -11.69
CA LEU A 540 -4.78 -17.06 -11.33
C LEU A 540 -4.32 -16.79 -9.89
N ARG A 541 -4.68 -17.67 -8.93
CA ARG A 541 -4.21 -17.59 -7.54
C ARG A 541 -2.70 -17.68 -7.43
N ARG A 542 -2.11 -18.71 -8.04
CA ARG A 542 -0.66 -18.93 -8.01
C ARG A 542 0.11 -17.73 -8.55
N THR A 543 -0.37 -17.13 -9.63
CA THR A 543 0.30 -15.95 -10.21
C THR A 543 0.17 -14.72 -9.31
N ILE A 544 -0.99 -14.48 -8.69
CA ILE A 544 -1.15 -13.41 -7.69
C ILE A 544 -0.16 -13.60 -6.54
N GLU A 545 -0.09 -14.80 -5.98
CA GLU A 545 0.83 -15.13 -4.89
C GLU A 545 2.30 -15.00 -5.30
N SER A 546 2.65 -15.43 -6.51
CA SER A 546 4.01 -15.26 -7.07
C SER A 546 4.36 -13.77 -7.17
N TRP A 547 3.46 -12.94 -7.71
CA TRP A 547 3.68 -11.51 -7.82
C TRP A 547 3.84 -10.83 -6.46
N ILE A 548 3.04 -11.21 -5.46
CA ILE A 548 3.16 -10.69 -4.09
C ILE A 548 4.52 -11.09 -3.49
N SER A 549 4.85 -12.38 -3.52
CA SER A 549 6.11 -12.93 -3.00
C SER A 549 7.32 -12.27 -3.66
N GLU A 550 7.34 -12.26 -4.99
CA GLU A 550 8.43 -11.72 -5.78
C GLU A 550 8.57 -10.21 -5.66
N SER A 551 7.59 -9.48 -5.13
CA SER A 551 7.64 -8.03 -4.99
C SER A 551 8.17 -7.55 -3.63
N THR A 552 8.50 -8.49 -2.72
CA THR A 552 9.00 -8.12 -1.40
C THR A 552 10.43 -7.58 -1.48
N ARG A 553 10.66 -6.34 -1.01
CA ARG A 553 11.94 -5.61 -1.16
C ARG A 553 12.35 -4.81 0.07
N ASP A 554 11.68 -4.99 1.21
CA ASP A 554 12.05 -4.32 2.45
C ASP A 554 12.62 -5.35 3.42
N VAL A 555 13.93 -5.26 3.67
CA VAL A 555 14.63 -6.19 4.57
C VAL A 555 14.11 -6.05 6.01
N GLU A 556 13.77 -4.84 6.46
CA GLU A 556 13.26 -4.67 7.83
C GLU A 556 11.89 -5.28 7.99
N ASN A 557 10.99 -5.10 7.01
CA ASN A 557 9.68 -5.74 7.06
C ASN A 557 9.80 -7.27 6.95
N LEU A 558 10.75 -7.78 6.17
CA LEU A 558 11.03 -9.22 6.11
C LEU A 558 11.54 -9.78 7.45
N MET A 559 12.40 -9.03 8.13
CA MET A 559 13.01 -9.44 9.41
C MET A 559 12.08 -9.18 10.61
N GLY A 560 11.19 -8.20 10.50
CA GLY A 560 10.22 -7.80 11.52
C GLY A 560 8.97 -8.70 11.58
N ARG A 561 8.75 -9.56 10.58
CA ARG A 561 7.83 -10.69 10.71
C ARG A 561 8.41 -11.65 11.73
N GLU A 562 7.72 -11.83 12.87
CA GLU A 562 8.19 -12.50 14.10
C GLU A 562 9.34 -13.48 13.86
N ALA A 563 10.56 -12.98 14.03
CA ALA A 563 11.73 -13.81 14.12
C ALA A 563 11.69 -14.53 15.47
N ARG A 564 11.45 -15.84 15.46
CA ARG A 564 11.44 -16.64 16.70
C ARG A 564 12.71 -17.46 16.80
N VAL A 565 13.32 -17.45 17.98
CA VAL A 565 14.42 -18.36 18.30
C VAL A 565 13.84 -19.76 18.49
N VAL A 566 14.26 -20.72 17.68
CA VAL A 566 13.71 -22.10 17.65
C VAL A 566 14.70 -23.14 18.20
N GLY A 567 15.85 -22.71 18.72
CA GLY A 567 16.89 -23.53 19.33
C GLY A 567 18.13 -22.68 19.65
N GLU A 568 19.18 -23.29 20.20
CA GLU A 568 20.45 -22.60 20.51
C GLU A 568 21.01 -21.91 19.25
N GLY A 569 20.94 -20.58 19.21
CA GLY A 569 21.50 -19.78 18.12
C GLY A 569 20.76 -19.85 16.77
N VAL A 570 19.58 -20.47 16.69
CA VAL A 570 18.82 -20.58 15.43
C VAL A 570 17.62 -19.64 15.45
N VAL A 571 17.62 -18.67 14.53
CA VAL A 571 16.53 -17.72 14.31
C VAL A 571 15.70 -18.19 13.12
N GLU A 572 14.41 -18.40 13.31
CA GLU A 572 13.44 -18.66 12.25
C GLU A 572 12.73 -17.35 11.90
N THR A 573 12.81 -16.95 10.63
CA THR A 573 12.17 -15.74 10.10
C THR A 573 11.35 -16.07 8.86
N GLY A 574 10.54 -15.11 8.39
CA GLY A 574 9.83 -15.26 7.12
C GLY A 574 8.87 -16.45 7.11
N VAL A 575 8.20 -16.71 8.23
CA VAL A 575 7.17 -17.74 8.30
C VAL A 575 6.05 -17.36 7.33
N GLU A 576 5.84 -18.19 6.33
CA GLU A 576 4.81 -18.03 5.31
C GLU A 576 4.04 -19.33 5.15
N LEU A 577 2.75 -19.25 4.84
CA LEU A 577 1.90 -20.41 4.60
C LEU A 577 1.43 -20.37 3.15
N ARG A 578 1.83 -21.37 2.35
CA ARG A 578 1.37 -21.49 0.94
C ARG A 578 0.76 -22.86 0.74
N GLU A 579 -0.48 -22.89 0.27
CA GLU A 579 -1.23 -24.13 0.01
C GLU A 579 -1.19 -25.12 1.20
N GLY A 580 -1.20 -24.59 2.42
CA GLY A 580 -1.17 -25.39 3.65
C GLY A 580 0.22 -25.87 4.08
N VAL A 581 1.25 -25.56 3.31
CA VAL A 581 2.65 -25.83 3.66
C VAL A 581 3.25 -24.58 4.29
N ARG A 582 3.84 -24.73 5.47
CA ARG A 582 4.52 -23.63 6.17
C ARG A 582 5.98 -23.58 5.74
N TYR A 583 6.39 -22.47 5.16
CA TYR A 583 7.76 -22.16 4.79
C TYR A 583 8.34 -21.19 5.81
N SER A 584 9.63 -21.33 6.14
CA SER A 584 10.36 -20.34 6.92
C SER A 584 11.84 -20.43 6.63
N VAL A 585 12.58 -19.36 6.87
CA VAL A 585 14.04 -19.36 6.75
C VAL A 585 14.63 -19.47 8.14
N ARG A 586 15.47 -20.47 8.36
CA ARG A 586 16.27 -20.60 9.58
C ARG A 586 17.67 -20.13 9.31
N ALA A 587 18.19 -19.25 10.16
CA ALA A 587 19.57 -18.83 10.14
C ALA A 587 20.23 -19.24 11.46
N ASN A 588 21.41 -19.85 11.40
CA ASN A 588 22.24 -20.11 12.58
C ASN A 588 23.33 -19.05 12.76
N GLU A 589 24.05 -19.09 13.88
CA GLU A 589 25.16 -18.16 14.20
C GLU A 589 26.29 -18.18 13.16
N ALA A 590 26.50 -19.31 12.46
CA ALA A 590 27.47 -19.41 11.37
C ALA A 590 26.99 -18.74 10.07
N GLY A 591 25.81 -18.12 10.06
CA GLY A 591 25.22 -17.48 8.89
C GLY A 591 24.66 -18.46 7.84
N THR A 592 24.62 -19.76 8.15
CA THR A 592 23.99 -20.76 7.29
C THR A 592 22.49 -20.54 7.28
N ARG A 593 21.89 -20.45 6.09
CA ARG A 593 20.45 -20.31 5.91
C ARG A 593 19.87 -21.62 5.41
N LEU A 594 18.84 -22.11 6.09
CA LEU A 594 18.08 -23.29 5.72
C LEU A 594 16.64 -22.86 5.41
N LEU A 595 16.07 -23.38 4.33
CA LEU A 595 14.63 -23.29 4.10
C LEU A 595 13.98 -24.44 4.88
N ARG A 596 13.13 -24.09 5.85
CA ARG A 596 12.30 -25.05 6.56
C ARG A 596 10.93 -25.12 5.91
N VAL A 597 10.51 -26.34 5.58
CA VAL A 597 9.21 -26.68 5.02
C VAL A 597 8.48 -27.56 6.03
N GLU A 598 7.32 -27.14 6.50
CA GLU A 598 6.50 -27.84 7.49
C GLU A 598 5.14 -28.21 6.87
N LEU A 599 4.89 -29.51 6.75
CA LEU A 599 3.65 -30.08 6.23
C LEU A 599 2.77 -30.51 7.42
N PRO A 600 1.56 -29.95 7.60
CA PRO A 600 0.65 -30.40 8.65
C PRO A 600 0.19 -31.84 8.36
N LEU A 601 0.41 -32.73 9.33
CA LEU A 601 0.04 -34.14 9.23
C LEU A 601 -1.33 -34.43 9.86
N GLU A 602 -1.53 -34.02 11.12
CA GLU A 602 -2.76 -34.28 11.87
C GLU A 602 -3.03 -33.23 12.95
N ALA A 603 -4.31 -32.96 13.21
CA ALA A 603 -4.76 -32.12 14.31
C ALA A 603 -4.58 -32.88 15.63
N VAL A 604 -3.95 -32.24 16.61
CA VAL A 604 -3.86 -32.77 17.98
C VAL A 604 -4.76 -31.91 18.88
N PRO A 605 -5.85 -32.47 19.42
CA PRO A 605 -6.77 -31.74 20.29
C PRO A 605 -6.02 -31.06 21.44
N GLY A 606 -6.23 -29.75 21.61
CA GLY A 606 -5.65 -28.95 22.69
C GLY A 606 -4.20 -28.51 22.51
N THR A 607 -3.47 -29.01 21.51
CA THR A 607 -2.04 -28.64 21.31
C THR A 607 -1.71 -28.13 19.90
N GLY A 608 -2.69 -28.10 18.97
CA GLY A 608 -2.51 -27.57 17.62
C GLY A 608 -2.29 -28.68 16.59
N TRP A 609 -1.24 -28.58 15.77
CA TRP A 609 -0.97 -29.48 14.64
C TRP A 609 0.37 -30.21 14.80
N ARG A 610 0.44 -31.48 14.41
CA ARG A 610 1.72 -32.15 14.15
C ARG A 610 2.20 -31.80 12.75
N PHE A 611 3.47 -31.43 12.62
CA PHE A 611 4.08 -31.12 11.34
C PHE A 611 5.19 -32.12 11.01
N LEU A 612 5.27 -32.51 9.73
CA LEU A 612 6.49 -33.05 9.15
C LEU A 612 7.37 -31.87 8.72
N SER A 613 8.52 -31.71 9.34
CA SER A 613 9.44 -30.62 9.04
C SER A 613 10.65 -31.13 8.27
N VAL A 614 10.99 -30.45 7.17
CA VAL A 614 12.20 -30.70 6.38
C VAL A 614 13.00 -29.40 6.33
N ASP A 615 14.26 -29.45 6.78
CA ASP A 615 15.21 -28.35 6.61
C ASP A 615 16.07 -28.66 5.38
N ALA A 616 15.97 -27.84 4.33
CA ALA A 616 16.78 -27.94 3.12
C ALA A 616 17.85 -26.82 3.12
N PRO A 617 19.11 -27.12 2.77
CA PRO A 617 20.10 -26.06 2.53
C PRO A 617 19.58 -25.14 1.43
N ASN A 618 19.59 -23.84 1.69
CA ASN A 618 19.20 -22.85 0.68
C ASN A 618 20.32 -22.84 -0.38
N VAL A 619 20.03 -23.33 -1.59
CA VAL A 619 20.98 -23.41 -2.70
C VAL A 619 21.26 -22.03 -3.28
#